data_AF-A0A0Q9LT58-F1
#
_entry.id   AF-A0A0Q9LT58-F1
#
_cell.length_a   1.000
_cell.length_b   1.000
_cell.length_c   1.000
_cell.angle_alpha   90.00
_cell.angle_beta   90.00
_cell.angle_gamma   90.00
#
_symmetry.space_group_name_H-M   'P 1'
#
loop_
_entity.id
_entity.type
_entity.pdbx_description
1 polymer ?
#
loop_
_entity_poly.entity_id
_entity_poly.type
_entity_poly.pdbx_seq_one_letter_code
_entity_poly.pdbx_strand_id
1 'polypeptide(L)'
;MNTNLSGKIVLITGASSGIGLALTHQLLLDGAQIIALIRSGFPEDDTAIQAAIGTRQLRVYQADLSDFTSLKVALEQIKNYETKIDLLYNNAGGSFPELMLSKQGRELHYELQTVVPYIITMELMALLKKGTLKRVVHTSTNAFKTMKRFDPETLDHPAQFKMLFGPYAASKLALSLWTQELAPHLALEGIKMITVDPGGNNTMRKGKQSGIPFYLKPIIRLFFPHPSKGASLLYQGALGEHIPGAYLTNNKPVELKFVQHAPRVLEKVRAIYEYMYREVG
;
A
#
# COMPACT_ATOMS: atom_id res chain seq x y z
N MET A 1 -11.77 19.94 -4.76
CA MET A 1 -10.63 20.86 -4.51
C MET A 1 -9.58 20.52 -5.55
N ASN A 2 -9.26 21.43 -6.48
CA ASN A 2 -8.15 21.26 -7.41
C ASN A 2 -6.86 21.53 -6.64
N THR A 3 -6.29 20.50 -6.02
CA THR A 3 -4.95 20.63 -5.43
C THR A 3 -3.95 20.51 -6.56
N ASN A 4 -3.21 21.58 -6.86
CA ASN A 4 -2.15 21.53 -7.84
C ASN A 4 -0.95 20.76 -7.26
N LEU A 5 -0.62 19.60 -7.84
CA LEU A 5 0.52 18.76 -7.46
C LEU A 5 1.69 18.89 -8.45
N SER A 6 1.70 19.94 -9.29
CA SER A 6 2.79 20.23 -10.21
C SER A 6 4.14 20.29 -9.47
N GLY A 7 5.12 19.57 -10.01
CA GLY A 7 6.47 19.48 -9.44
C GLY A 7 6.59 18.63 -8.16
N LYS A 8 5.52 17.95 -7.74
CA LYS A 8 5.56 16.94 -6.68
C LYS A 8 5.85 15.57 -7.27
N ILE A 9 6.72 14.82 -6.60
CA ILE A 9 7.03 13.44 -6.98
C ILE A 9 6.27 12.47 -6.07
N VAL A 10 5.45 11.61 -6.66
CA VAL A 10 4.59 10.67 -5.96
C VAL A 10 5.00 9.25 -6.33
N LEU A 11 5.38 8.44 -5.32
CA LEU A 11 5.61 7.02 -5.52
C LEU A 11 4.36 6.22 -5.17
N ILE A 12 3.97 5.30 -6.05
CA ILE A 12 2.81 4.42 -5.85
C ILE A 12 3.22 2.97 -6.08
N THR A 13 3.02 2.13 -5.08
CA THR A 13 3.13 0.68 -5.26
C THR A 13 1.81 0.11 -5.80
N GLY A 14 1.88 -0.81 -6.77
CA GLY A 14 0.68 -1.39 -7.37
C GLY A 14 -0.13 -0.39 -8.21
N ALA A 15 0.56 0.53 -8.88
CA ALA A 15 -0.01 1.61 -9.68
C ALA A 15 -0.74 1.15 -10.96
N SER A 16 -0.52 -0.07 -11.45
CA SER A 16 -1.00 -0.50 -12.77
C SER A 16 -2.40 -1.13 -12.81
N SER A 17 -3.10 -1.24 -11.67
CA SER A 17 -4.46 -1.80 -11.66
C SER A 17 -5.34 -1.26 -10.52
N GLY A 18 -6.66 -1.44 -10.66
CA GLY A 18 -7.63 -1.19 -9.61
C GLY A 18 -7.54 0.24 -9.04
N ILE A 19 -7.48 0.33 -7.71
CA ILE A 19 -7.38 1.61 -6.99
C ILE A 19 -6.08 2.35 -7.35
N GLY A 20 -4.96 1.62 -7.48
CA GLY A 20 -3.67 2.23 -7.79
C GLY A 20 -3.65 2.89 -9.17
N LEU A 21 -4.30 2.29 -10.16
CA LEU A 21 -4.43 2.87 -11.50
C LEU A 21 -5.32 4.11 -11.49
N ALA A 22 -6.47 4.03 -10.83
CA ALA A 22 -7.36 5.18 -10.69
C ALA A 22 -6.68 6.36 -9.94
N LEU A 23 -5.89 6.06 -8.90
CA LEU A 23 -5.09 7.05 -8.18
C LEU A 23 -3.98 7.65 -9.06
N THR A 24 -3.32 6.82 -9.86
CA THR A 24 -2.29 7.25 -10.83
C THR A 24 -2.85 8.26 -11.82
N HIS A 25 -4.01 7.95 -12.43
CA HIS A 25 -4.72 8.86 -13.31
C HIS A 25 -5.05 10.19 -12.64
N GLN A 26 -5.63 10.14 -11.44
CA GLN A 26 -5.99 11.36 -10.71
C GLN A 26 -4.76 12.24 -10.42
N LEU A 27 -3.65 11.65 -9.99
CA LEU A 27 -2.44 12.40 -9.66
C LEU A 27 -1.75 12.97 -10.91
N LEU A 28 -1.78 12.26 -12.04
CA LEU A 28 -1.26 12.77 -13.32
C LEU A 28 -2.06 13.99 -13.79
N LEU A 29 -3.40 13.95 -13.67
CA LEU A 29 -4.27 15.08 -13.99
C LEU A 29 -3.97 16.32 -13.14
N ASP A 30 -3.56 16.12 -11.88
CA ASP A 30 -3.16 17.20 -10.97
C ASP A 30 -1.70 17.67 -11.18
N GLY A 31 -1.01 17.16 -12.21
CA GLY A 31 0.34 17.59 -12.61
C GLY A 31 1.48 16.92 -11.85
N ALA A 32 1.20 15.89 -11.04
CA ALA A 32 2.24 15.17 -10.32
C ALA A 32 3.16 14.39 -11.27
N GLN A 33 4.40 14.19 -10.82
CA GLN A 33 5.37 13.27 -11.42
C GLN A 33 5.26 11.92 -10.69
N ILE A 34 5.03 10.82 -11.39
CA ILE A 34 4.74 9.52 -10.80
C ILE A 34 5.93 8.59 -10.91
N ILE A 35 6.29 7.96 -9.78
CA ILE A 35 7.14 6.78 -9.71
C ILE A 35 6.21 5.58 -9.48
N ALA A 36 6.08 4.71 -10.46
CA ALA A 36 5.27 3.50 -10.37
C ALA A 36 6.17 2.31 -10.03
N LEU A 37 6.02 1.76 -8.81
CA LEU A 37 6.66 0.49 -8.42
C LEU A 37 5.65 -0.65 -8.60
N ILE A 38 5.81 -1.42 -9.67
CA ILE A 38 4.83 -2.41 -10.13
C ILE A 38 5.49 -3.71 -10.56
N ARG A 39 4.76 -4.83 -10.45
CA ARG A 39 5.26 -6.13 -10.92
C ARG A 39 5.08 -6.31 -12.42
N SER A 40 3.95 -5.84 -12.94
CA SER A 40 3.55 -5.97 -14.33
C SER A 40 3.24 -4.59 -14.88
N GLY A 41 3.56 -4.36 -16.15
CA GLY A 41 3.38 -3.08 -16.83
C GLY A 41 1.93 -2.55 -16.79
N PHE A 42 1.78 -1.31 -17.22
CA PHE A 42 0.47 -0.69 -17.38
C PHE A 42 -0.29 -1.27 -18.58
N PRO A 43 -1.63 -1.17 -18.62
CA PRO A 43 -2.41 -1.54 -19.79
C PRO A 43 -1.94 -0.79 -21.04
N GLU A 44 -1.70 -1.51 -22.13
CA GLU A 44 -1.21 -0.93 -23.39
C GLU A 44 -2.26 -0.04 -24.08
N ASP A 45 -3.55 -0.30 -23.83
CA ASP A 45 -4.69 0.45 -24.34
C ASP A 45 -4.99 1.74 -23.56
N ASP A 46 -4.30 1.98 -22.44
CA ASP A 46 -4.42 3.19 -21.64
C ASP A 46 -3.53 4.32 -22.19
N THR A 47 -4.04 5.00 -23.22
CA THR A 47 -3.27 6.02 -23.97
C THR A 47 -2.77 7.17 -23.11
N ALA A 48 -3.50 7.56 -22.06
CA ALA A 48 -3.08 8.62 -21.14
C ALA A 48 -1.86 8.18 -20.32
N ILE A 49 -1.85 6.94 -19.84
CA ILE A 49 -0.68 6.37 -19.15
C ILE A 49 0.50 6.22 -20.10
N GLN A 50 0.28 5.71 -21.32
CA GLN A 50 1.37 5.55 -22.30
C GLN A 50 1.99 6.90 -22.68
N ALA A 51 1.18 7.96 -22.82
CA ALA A 51 1.66 9.32 -23.04
C ALA A 51 2.45 9.86 -21.83
N ALA A 52 1.99 9.61 -20.61
CA ALA A 52 2.71 9.99 -19.39
C ALA A 52 4.07 9.27 -19.24
N ILE A 53 4.15 8.00 -19.69
CA ILE A 53 5.41 7.26 -19.78
C ILE A 53 6.33 7.90 -20.83
N GLY A 54 5.82 8.17 -22.03
CA GLY A 54 6.59 8.77 -23.13
C GLY A 54 7.17 10.15 -22.79
N THR A 55 6.44 10.95 -22.02
CA THR A 55 6.90 12.27 -21.52
C THR A 55 7.74 12.19 -20.25
N ARG A 56 7.96 10.98 -19.70
CA ARG A 56 8.62 10.71 -18.40
C ARG A 56 7.94 11.35 -17.19
N GLN A 57 6.71 11.85 -17.34
CA GLN A 57 5.88 12.24 -16.21
C GLN A 57 5.58 11.03 -15.31
N LEU A 58 5.47 9.84 -15.91
CA LEU A 58 5.38 8.55 -15.21
C LEU A 58 6.64 7.72 -15.50
N ARG A 59 7.33 7.28 -14.44
CA ARG A 59 8.52 6.42 -14.52
C ARG A 59 8.21 5.08 -13.86
N VAL A 60 8.54 3.99 -14.55
CA VAL A 60 8.21 2.63 -14.11
C VAL A 60 9.46 1.94 -13.57
N TYR A 61 9.35 1.41 -12.35
CA TYR A 61 10.33 0.51 -11.75
C TYR A 61 9.64 -0.84 -11.51
N GLN A 62 10.27 -1.91 -11.99
CA GLN A 62 9.70 -3.24 -11.90
C GLN A 62 10.21 -3.99 -10.67
N ALA A 63 9.29 -4.53 -9.88
CA ALA A 63 9.62 -5.37 -8.73
C ALA A 63 8.54 -6.41 -8.45
N ASP A 64 8.98 -7.64 -8.16
CA ASP A 64 8.16 -8.54 -7.37
C ASP A 64 8.35 -8.20 -5.88
N LEU A 65 7.33 -7.58 -5.30
CA LEU A 65 7.34 -7.17 -3.91
C LEU A 65 7.41 -8.35 -2.92
N SER A 66 7.11 -9.58 -3.36
CA SER A 66 7.24 -10.79 -2.53
C SER A 66 8.63 -11.44 -2.59
N ASP A 67 9.57 -10.80 -3.27
CA ASP A 67 10.96 -11.22 -3.43
C ASP A 67 11.90 -10.08 -3.00
N PHE A 68 12.61 -10.26 -1.88
CA PHE A 68 13.50 -9.23 -1.36
C PHE A 68 14.64 -8.88 -2.32
N THR A 69 15.17 -9.82 -3.11
CA THR A 69 16.21 -9.52 -4.10
C THR A 69 15.64 -8.62 -5.20
N SER A 70 14.46 -8.95 -5.71
CA SER A 70 13.77 -8.11 -6.71
C SER A 70 13.43 -6.73 -6.15
N LEU A 71 12.91 -6.67 -4.92
CA LEU A 71 12.59 -5.42 -4.24
C LEU A 71 13.83 -4.55 -4.03
N LYS A 72 14.94 -5.12 -3.56
CA LYS A 72 16.19 -4.40 -3.33
C LYS A 72 16.75 -3.79 -4.60
N VAL A 73 16.81 -4.54 -5.70
CA VAL A 73 17.24 -4.02 -7.01
C VAL A 73 16.41 -2.81 -7.43
N ALA A 74 15.08 -2.89 -7.32
CA ALA A 74 14.20 -1.78 -7.71
C ALA A 74 14.33 -0.55 -6.80
N LEU A 75 14.49 -0.75 -5.48
CA LEU A 75 14.67 0.35 -4.54
C LEU A 75 16.03 1.03 -4.71
N GLU A 76 17.11 0.29 -5.03
CA GLU A 76 18.40 0.88 -5.40
C GLU A 76 18.29 1.71 -6.69
N GLN A 77 17.59 1.22 -7.71
CA GLN A 77 17.34 2.01 -8.92
C GLN A 77 16.59 3.31 -8.60
N ILE A 78 15.53 3.26 -7.79
CA ILE A 78 14.79 4.46 -7.36
C ILE A 78 15.72 5.44 -6.63
N LYS A 79 16.55 4.95 -5.70
CA LYS A 79 17.51 5.79 -4.96
C LYS A 79 18.54 6.45 -5.86
N ASN A 80 18.95 5.79 -6.95
CA ASN A 80 19.95 6.29 -7.89
C ASN A 80 19.39 7.29 -8.90
N TYR A 81 18.13 7.12 -9.34
CA TYR A 81 17.56 7.92 -10.44
C TYR A 81 16.58 9.00 -9.99
N GLU A 82 15.98 8.87 -8.81
CA GLU A 82 14.99 9.83 -8.32
C GLU A 82 15.61 10.80 -7.31
N THR A 83 15.16 12.06 -7.34
CA THR A 83 15.78 13.13 -6.55
C THR A 83 15.15 13.33 -5.18
N LYS A 84 13.83 13.06 -5.07
CA LYS A 84 13.02 13.21 -3.86
C LYS A 84 11.71 12.43 -4.00
N ILE A 85 11.01 12.23 -2.89
CA ILE A 85 9.63 11.73 -2.88
C ILE A 85 8.81 12.66 -1.97
N ASP A 86 7.77 13.29 -2.53
CA ASP A 86 6.84 14.14 -1.79
C ASP A 86 5.72 13.33 -1.12
N LEU A 87 5.21 12.31 -1.82
CA LEU A 87 4.19 11.38 -1.29
C LEU A 87 4.56 9.93 -1.65
N LEU A 88 4.40 9.02 -0.69
CA LEU A 88 4.52 7.58 -0.88
C LEU A 88 3.18 6.90 -0.59
N TYR A 89 2.64 6.20 -1.57
CA TYR A 89 1.46 5.34 -1.44
C TYR A 89 1.87 3.87 -1.46
N ASN A 90 1.87 3.24 -0.29
CA ASN A 90 1.99 1.80 -0.15
C ASN A 90 0.62 1.16 -0.37
N ASN A 91 0.26 1.01 -1.65
CA ASN A 91 -1.05 0.55 -2.10
C ASN A 91 -1.07 -0.90 -2.59
N ALA A 92 0.07 -1.45 -3.02
CA ALA A 92 0.15 -2.80 -3.54
C ALA A 92 -0.42 -3.85 -2.57
N GLY A 93 -1.12 -4.83 -3.13
CA GLY A 93 -1.68 -5.96 -2.41
C GLY A 93 -3.07 -6.34 -2.89
N GLY A 94 -3.72 -7.21 -2.14
CA GLY A 94 -5.07 -7.71 -2.40
C GLY A 94 -5.37 -8.87 -1.47
N SER A 95 -6.58 -9.42 -1.56
CA SER A 95 -6.89 -10.69 -0.92
C SER A 95 -6.52 -11.84 -1.84
N PHE A 96 -5.87 -12.85 -1.30
CA PHE A 96 -5.59 -14.12 -1.95
C PHE A 96 -6.65 -15.17 -1.56
N PRO A 97 -6.92 -16.17 -2.42
CA PRO A 97 -7.97 -17.16 -2.18
C PRO A 97 -7.54 -18.30 -1.25
N GLU A 98 -6.26 -18.39 -0.90
CA GLU A 98 -5.67 -19.44 -0.08
C GLU A 98 -4.42 -18.93 0.65
N LEU A 99 -3.90 -19.73 1.59
CA LEU A 99 -2.59 -19.47 2.21
C LEU A 99 -1.50 -19.70 1.18
N MET A 100 -0.70 -18.67 0.97
CA MET A 100 0.51 -18.73 0.17
C MET A 100 1.65 -18.15 0.98
N LEU A 101 2.87 -18.63 0.70
CA LEU A 101 4.08 -18.12 1.33
C LEU A 101 4.86 -17.28 0.32
N SER A 102 5.51 -16.21 0.81
CA SER A 102 6.51 -15.46 0.07
C SER A 102 7.78 -16.29 -0.14
N LYS A 103 8.72 -15.77 -0.94
CA LYS A 103 10.04 -16.40 -1.07
C LYS A 103 10.83 -16.45 0.24
N GLN A 104 10.45 -15.61 1.21
CA GLN A 104 11.04 -15.60 2.55
C GLN A 104 10.30 -16.52 3.53
N GLY A 105 9.35 -17.34 3.04
CA GLY A 105 8.65 -18.33 3.82
C GLY A 105 7.51 -17.78 4.70
N ARG A 106 7.18 -16.49 4.62
CA ARG A 106 6.11 -15.88 5.43
C ARG A 106 4.79 -15.84 4.67
N GLU A 107 3.68 -15.81 5.41
CA GLU A 107 2.36 -15.64 4.83
C GLU A 107 2.30 -14.40 3.91
N LEU A 108 1.75 -14.58 2.72
CA LEU A 108 1.89 -13.64 1.62
C LEU A 108 1.18 -12.29 1.86
N HIS A 109 0.04 -12.25 2.57
CA HIS A 109 -0.57 -10.97 2.95
C HIS A 109 0.32 -10.24 3.96
N TYR A 110 0.85 -10.95 4.96
CA TYR A 110 1.74 -10.37 5.95
C TYR A 110 2.99 -9.79 5.28
N GLU A 111 3.62 -10.54 4.38
CA GLU A 111 4.75 -10.08 3.58
C GLU A 111 4.40 -8.81 2.80
N LEU A 112 3.43 -8.90 1.87
CA LEU A 112 3.17 -7.85 0.89
C LEU A 112 2.53 -6.60 1.50
N GLN A 113 1.78 -6.76 2.59
CA GLN A 113 0.89 -5.71 3.08
C GLN A 113 1.29 -5.20 4.46
N THR A 114 2.23 -5.83 5.15
CA THR A 114 2.73 -5.39 6.46
C THR A 114 4.23 -5.14 6.44
N VAL A 115 5.01 -6.15 6.03
CA VAL A 115 6.48 -6.12 6.04
C VAL A 115 7.02 -5.22 4.94
N VAL A 116 6.64 -5.47 3.69
CA VAL A 116 7.15 -4.73 2.52
C VAL A 116 6.86 -3.22 2.61
N PRO A 117 5.67 -2.75 3.03
CA PRO A 117 5.45 -1.33 3.24
C PRO A 117 6.39 -0.68 4.27
N TYR A 118 6.79 -1.40 5.32
CA TYR A 118 7.80 -0.92 6.26
C TYR A 118 9.17 -0.79 5.56
N ILE A 119 9.60 -1.84 4.85
CA ILE A 119 10.87 -1.86 4.10
C ILE A 119 10.94 -0.68 3.11
N ILE A 120 9.93 -0.51 2.27
CA ILE A 120 9.88 0.57 1.27
C ILE A 120 9.96 1.94 1.95
N THR A 121 9.25 2.12 3.06
CA THR A 121 9.25 3.40 3.79
C THR A 121 10.64 3.71 4.38
N MET A 122 11.29 2.70 4.97
CA MET A 122 12.63 2.88 5.57
C MET A 122 13.71 3.08 4.51
N GLU A 123 13.72 2.29 3.43
CA GLU A 123 14.70 2.40 2.35
C GLU A 123 14.61 3.74 1.61
N LEU A 124 13.41 4.29 1.47
CA LEU A 124 13.18 5.55 0.78
C LEU A 124 13.17 6.78 1.69
N MET A 125 13.53 6.60 2.97
CA MET A 125 13.51 7.65 3.98
C MET A 125 14.35 8.88 3.57
N ALA A 126 15.53 8.66 2.98
CA ALA A 126 16.38 9.75 2.50
C ALA A 126 15.73 10.58 1.38
N LEU A 127 15.00 9.94 0.47
CA LEU A 127 14.25 10.64 -0.59
C LEU A 127 13.01 11.35 -0.04
N LEU A 128 12.31 10.73 0.92
CA LEU A 128 11.17 11.33 1.61
C LEU A 128 11.57 12.61 2.35
N LYS A 129 12.73 12.62 3.02
CA LYS A 129 13.26 13.79 3.73
C LYS A 129 13.56 14.98 2.82
N LYS A 130 13.89 14.72 1.54
CA LYS A 130 14.08 15.75 0.49
C LYS A 130 12.77 16.27 -0.09
N GLY A 131 11.64 15.57 0.15
CA GLY A 131 10.32 15.99 -0.26
C GLY A 131 9.84 17.23 0.51
N THR A 132 8.90 17.95 -0.09
CA THR A 132 8.24 19.12 0.54
C THR A 132 6.99 18.72 1.32
N LEU A 133 6.22 17.74 0.84
CA LEU A 133 5.01 17.27 1.51
C LEU A 133 5.31 16.19 2.57
N LYS A 134 6.29 15.32 2.33
CA LYS A 134 6.77 14.31 3.30
C LYS A 134 5.63 13.44 3.85
N ARG A 135 4.79 12.90 2.96
CA ARG A 135 3.62 12.08 3.35
C ARG A 135 3.81 10.62 2.97
N VAL A 136 3.39 9.73 3.87
CA VAL A 136 3.30 8.29 3.63
C VAL A 136 1.88 7.83 3.90
N VAL A 137 1.26 7.15 2.95
CA VAL A 137 -0.09 6.61 3.06
C VAL A 137 -0.04 5.12 2.79
N HIS A 138 -0.56 4.33 3.73
CA HIS A 138 -0.75 2.90 3.56
C HIS A 138 -2.22 2.59 3.28
N THR A 139 -2.48 1.79 2.25
CA THR A 139 -3.83 1.27 2.00
C THR A 139 -4.16 0.19 3.03
N SER A 140 -5.13 0.45 3.90
CA SER A 140 -5.63 -0.47 4.93
C SER A 140 -7.02 -1.04 4.56
N THR A 141 -7.76 -1.59 5.53
CA THR A 141 -9.14 -2.06 5.35
C THR A 141 -9.89 -1.97 6.68
N ASN A 142 -11.22 -2.00 6.67
CA ASN A 142 -12.02 -2.15 7.89
C ASN A 142 -12.36 -3.61 8.25
N ALA A 143 -11.92 -4.59 7.45
CA ALA A 143 -12.24 -6.01 7.65
C ALA A 143 -11.86 -6.53 9.05
N PHE A 144 -10.80 -5.97 9.67
CA PHE A 144 -10.37 -6.34 11.02
C PHE A 144 -11.28 -5.87 12.15
N LYS A 145 -12.27 -4.99 11.89
CA LYS A 145 -13.21 -4.52 12.94
C LYS A 145 -13.97 -5.70 13.60
N THR A 146 -14.24 -6.74 12.82
CA THR A 146 -14.94 -7.96 13.28
C THR A 146 -14.03 -8.95 14.03
N MET A 147 -12.71 -8.72 14.06
CA MET A 147 -11.77 -9.60 14.76
C MET A 147 -11.97 -9.54 16.28
N LYS A 148 -12.05 -10.71 16.90
CA LYS A 148 -12.15 -10.87 18.36
C LYS A 148 -10.80 -11.11 19.03
N ARG A 149 -9.81 -11.57 18.26
CA ARG A 149 -8.46 -11.88 18.72
C ARG A 149 -7.46 -11.42 17.66
N PHE A 150 -6.28 -11.03 18.13
CA PHE A 150 -5.14 -10.68 17.31
C PHE A 150 -3.89 -11.15 18.06
N ASP A 151 -3.01 -11.84 17.36
CA ASP A 151 -1.75 -12.33 17.91
C ASP A 151 -0.63 -12.07 16.89
N PRO A 152 0.29 -11.12 17.17
CA PRO A 152 1.43 -10.82 16.31
C PRO A 152 2.31 -12.03 15.99
N GLU A 153 2.37 -13.04 16.86
CA GLU A 153 3.24 -14.19 16.67
C GLU A 153 2.73 -15.15 15.58
N THR A 154 1.44 -15.05 15.23
CA THR A 154 0.82 -15.90 14.21
C THR A 154 0.78 -15.26 12.82
N LEU A 155 1.24 -14.01 12.68
CA LEU A 155 1.18 -13.27 11.41
C LEU A 155 1.98 -13.96 10.30
N ASP A 156 3.16 -14.47 10.66
CA ASP A 156 4.11 -15.08 9.73
C ASP A 156 3.60 -16.45 9.24
N HIS A 157 2.95 -17.19 10.13
CA HIS A 157 2.46 -18.56 9.91
C HIS A 157 1.11 -18.79 10.61
N PRO A 158 -0.01 -18.31 10.05
CA PRO A 158 -1.32 -18.47 10.68
C PRO A 158 -1.80 -19.91 10.57
N ALA A 159 -2.39 -20.42 11.66
CA ALA A 159 -2.89 -21.80 11.72
C ALA A 159 -4.13 -22.06 10.85
N GLN A 160 -4.90 -21.02 10.52
CA GLN A 160 -6.17 -21.15 9.79
C GLN A 160 -6.31 -20.08 8.72
N PHE A 161 -6.87 -20.47 7.58
CA PHE A 161 -7.22 -19.57 6.50
C PHE A 161 -8.71 -19.22 6.52
N LYS A 162 -9.03 -17.94 6.30
CA LYS A 162 -10.40 -17.50 6.00
C LYS A 162 -10.35 -16.37 4.99
N MET A 163 -10.89 -16.57 3.79
CA MET A 163 -10.87 -15.57 2.71
C MET A 163 -11.40 -14.20 3.19
N LEU A 164 -10.72 -13.09 2.84
CA LEU A 164 -11.00 -11.70 3.24
C LEU A 164 -11.00 -11.41 4.76
N PHE A 165 -10.90 -12.44 5.59
CA PHE A 165 -10.79 -12.35 7.04
C PHE A 165 -9.48 -13.06 7.44
N GLY A 166 -9.29 -13.36 8.73
CA GLY A 166 -8.11 -14.12 9.18
C GLY A 166 -6.78 -13.44 8.78
N PRO A 167 -5.90 -14.10 8.00
CA PRO A 167 -4.57 -13.56 7.64
C PRO A 167 -4.58 -12.20 6.94
N TYR A 168 -5.51 -11.97 6.01
CA TYR A 168 -5.63 -10.68 5.31
C TYR A 168 -5.97 -9.54 6.27
N ALA A 169 -7.02 -9.74 7.09
CA ALA A 169 -7.47 -8.73 8.05
C ALA A 169 -6.42 -8.50 9.14
N ALA A 170 -5.77 -9.57 9.64
CA ALA A 170 -4.70 -9.49 10.61
C ALA A 170 -3.49 -8.70 10.07
N SER A 171 -3.10 -8.95 8.82
CA SER A 171 -2.00 -8.21 8.16
C SER A 171 -2.33 -6.73 8.01
N LYS A 172 -3.54 -6.37 7.57
CA LYS A 172 -3.95 -4.96 7.45
C LYS A 172 -4.09 -4.26 8.80
N LEU A 173 -4.48 -4.99 9.85
CA LEU A 173 -4.44 -4.47 11.20
C LEU A 173 -3.00 -4.23 11.65
N ALA A 174 -2.11 -5.21 11.45
CA ALA A 174 -0.69 -5.11 11.78
C ALA A 174 -0.03 -3.91 11.09
N LEU A 175 -0.32 -3.68 9.80
CA LEU A 175 0.09 -2.48 9.06
C LEU A 175 -0.32 -1.18 9.76
N SER A 176 -1.58 -1.12 10.19
CA SER A 176 -2.15 0.06 10.84
C SER A 176 -1.56 0.26 12.25
N LEU A 177 -1.30 -0.83 12.97
CA LEU A 177 -0.71 -0.81 14.30
C LEU A 177 0.74 -0.31 14.29
N TRP A 178 1.62 -0.88 13.46
CA TRP A 178 3.01 -0.39 13.41
C TRP A 178 3.09 1.03 12.85
N THR A 179 2.15 1.41 11.96
CA THR A 179 2.03 2.80 11.51
C THR A 179 1.70 3.73 12.68
N GLN A 180 0.72 3.36 13.51
CA GLN A 180 0.33 4.14 14.68
C GLN A 180 1.49 4.32 15.67
N GLU A 181 2.25 3.25 15.92
CA GLU A 181 3.40 3.24 16.81
C GLU A 181 4.56 4.11 16.29
N LEU A 182 4.91 3.97 15.01
CA LEU A 182 6.09 4.62 14.44
C LEU A 182 5.85 6.09 14.07
N ALA A 183 4.62 6.45 13.67
CA ALA A 183 4.34 7.76 13.09
C ALA A 183 4.67 8.97 13.99
N PRO A 184 4.44 8.95 15.32
CA PRO A 184 4.84 10.06 16.20
C PRO A 184 6.34 10.37 16.13
N HIS A 185 7.19 9.33 16.03
CA HIS A 185 8.64 9.51 15.93
C HIS A 185 9.03 10.16 14.60
N LEU A 186 8.49 9.66 13.48
CA LEU A 186 8.77 10.23 12.16
C LEU A 186 8.19 11.64 11.96
N ALA A 187 7.13 11.98 12.70
CA ALA A 187 6.55 13.31 12.69
C ALA A 187 7.52 14.37 13.27
N LEU A 188 8.39 14.00 14.21
CA LEU A 188 9.46 14.87 14.70
C LEU A 188 10.47 15.24 13.59
N GLU A 189 10.59 14.40 12.57
CA GLU A 189 11.41 14.63 11.37
C GLU A 189 10.60 15.27 10.21
N GLY A 190 9.35 15.66 10.48
CA GLY A 190 8.43 16.29 9.54
C GLY A 190 7.73 15.33 8.58
N ILE A 191 7.88 14.01 8.75
CA ILE A 191 7.21 13.00 7.93
C ILE A 191 5.90 12.59 8.59
N LYS A 192 4.78 12.76 7.88
CA LYS A 192 3.47 12.31 8.38
C LYS A 192 3.08 11.01 7.71
N MET A 193 2.68 10.04 8.52
CA MET A 193 2.27 8.71 8.07
C MET A 193 0.87 8.39 8.59
N ILE A 194 0.03 7.86 7.71
CA ILE A 194 -1.34 7.45 8.04
C ILE A 194 -1.70 6.15 7.31
N THR A 195 -2.79 5.54 7.75
CA THR A 195 -3.42 4.42 7.04
C THR A 195 -4.86 4.77 6.64
N VAL A 196 -5.29 4.31 5.48
CA VAL A 196 -6.61 4.66 4.91
C VAL A 196 -7.29 3.40 4.41
N ASP A 197 -8.51 3.14 4.91
CA ASP A 197 -9.43 2.18 4.30
C ASP A 197 -10.05 2.80 3.03
N PRO A 198 -9.77 2.27 1.83
CA PRO A 198 -10.34 2.79 0.58
C PRO A 198 -11.80 2.36 0.36
N GLY A 199 -12.40 1.66 1.34
CA GLY A 199 -13.73 1.07 1.23
C GLY A 199 -13.71 -0.25 0.46
N GLY A 200 -14.84 -0.96 0.50
CA GLY A 200 -15.00 -2.21 -0.27
C GLY A 200 -14.82 -1.94 -1.76
N ASN A 201 -13.99 -2.74 -2.44
CA ASN A 201 -13.70 -2.58 -3.84
C ASN A 201 -14.04 -3.87 -4.62
N ASN A 202 -14.37 -3.70 -5.89
CA ASN A 202 -14.59 -4.83 -6.80
C ASN A 202 -13.24 -5.20 -7.43
N THR A 203 -12.29 -5.72 -6.65
CA THR A 203 -11.02 -6.24 -7.21
C THR A 203 -11.24 -7.61 -7.86
N MET A 204 -12.12 -7.67 -8.85
CA MET A 204 -12.22 -8.80 -9.76
C MET A 204 -11.01 -8.73 -10.71
N ARG A 205 -10.00 -9.57 -10.47
CA ARG A 205 -8.94 -9.83 -11.45
C ARG A 205 -9.56 -10.46 -12.70
N LYS A 206 -9.41 -9.84 -13.87
CA LYS A 206 -9.68 -10.51 -15.15
C LYS A 206 -8.80 -11.76 -15.23
N GLY A 207 -9.40 -12.96 -15.35
CA GLY A 207 -8.67 -14.17 -15.75
C GLY A 207 -8.58 -15.34 -14.76
N LYS A 208 -9.18 -15.31 -13.57
CA LYS A 208 -9.38 -16.53 -12.76
C LYS A 208 -10.86 -16.72 -12.43
N GLN A 209 -11.37 -17.94 -12.57
CA GLN A 209 -12.73 -18.29 -12.21
C GLN A 209 -12.95 -17.95 -10.73
N SER A 210 -13.55 -16.79 -10.47
CA SER A 210 -14.35 -16.63 -9.26
C SER A 210 -15.39 -17.75 -9.34
N GLY A 211 -15.47 -18.64 -8.35
CA GLY A 211 -16.48 -19.72 -8.27
C GLY A 211 -17.91 -19.20 -8.13
N ILE A 212 -18.21 -18.08 -8.77
CA ILE A 212 -19.44 -17.31 -8.72
C ILE A 212 -20.12 -17.48 -10.10
N PRO A 213 -21.35 -18.00 -10.12
CA PRO A 213 -22.09 -18.19 -11.35
C PRO A 213 -22.24 -16.89 -12.17
N PHE A 214 -22.13 -17.01 -13.50
CA PHE A 214 -22.11 -15.88 -14.44
C PHE A 214 -23.30 -14.91 -14.29
N TYR A 215 -24.47 -15.41 -13.90
CA TYR A 215 -25.69 -14.63 -13.71
C TYR A 215 -25.67 -13.70 -12.48
N LEU A 216 -24.74 -13.88 -11.54
CA LEU A 216 -24.56 -13.00 -10.36
C LEU A 216 -23.56 -11.85 -10.59
N LYS A 217 -22.86 -11.83 -11.74
CA LYS A 217 -21.92 -10.74 -12.12
C LYS A 217 -22.54 -9.33 -12.15
N PRO A 218 -23.77 -9.09 -12.64
CA PRO A 218 -24.38 -7.76 -12.57
C PRO A 218 -24.71 -7.32 -11.13
N ILE A 219 -25.03 -8.26 -10.24
CA ILE A 219 -25.31 -7.99 -8.82
C ILE A 219 -24.03 -7.59 -8.08
N ILE A 220 -22.88 -8.18 -8.41
CA ILE A 220 -21.57 -7.84 -7.81
C ILE A 220 -21.11 -6.42 -8.17
N ARG A 221 -21.45 -5.92 -9.37
CA ARG A 221 -21.21 -4.51 -9.76
C ARG A 221 -22.12 -3.53 -9.01
N LEU A 222 -23.23 -3.99 -8.45
CA LEU A 222 -24.17 -3.18 -7.67
C LEU A 222 -23.73 -3.00 -6.21
N PHE A 223 -22.92 -3.91 -5.65
CA PHE A 223 -22.50 -3.89 -4.23
C PHE A 223 -21.09 -3.35 -3.97
N PHE A 224 -20.22 -3.24 -4.98
CA PHE A 224 -18.85 -2.73 -4.81
C PHE A 224 -18.57 -1.49 -5.68
N PRO A 225 -18.27 -0.33 -5.07
CA PRO A 225 -18.04 0.92 -5.80
C PRO A 225 -16.83 0.87 -6.76
N HIS A 226 -16.87 1.75 -7.77
CA HIS A 226 -15.81 1.91 -8.75
C HIS A 226 -14.45 2.24 -8.06
N PRO A 227 -13.30 1.72 -8.56
CA PRO A 227 -11.98 1.96 -7.95
C PRO A 227 -11.62 3.44 -7.73
N SER A 228 -12.23 4.35 -8.49
CA SER A 228 -12.07 5.80 -8.31
C SER A 228 -12.52 6.30 -6.93
N LYS A 229 -13.51 5.66 -6.29
CA LYS A 229 -13.91 6.01 -4.92
C LYS A 229 -12.78 5.74 -3.94
N GLY A 230 -12.16 4.56 -4.02
CA GLY A 230 -11.02 4.20 -3.19
C GLY A 230 -9.81 5.09 -3.45
N ALA A 231 -9.54 5.40 -4.73
CA ALA A 231 -8.49 6.35 -5.11
C ALA A 231 -8.73 7.74 -4.51
N SER A 232 -9.96 8.23 -4.55
CA SER A 232 -10.31 9.52 -3.96
C SER A 232 -10.13 9.56 -2.44
N LEU A 233 -10.43 8.46 -1.74
CA LEU A 233 -10.17 8.34 -0.30
C LEU A 233 -8.67 8.38 0.01
N LEU A 234 -7.84 7.61 -0.73
CA LEU A 234 -6.39 7.64 -0.56
C LEU A 234 -5.82 9.05 -0.83
N TYR A 235 -6.25 9.66 -1.94
CA TYR A 235 -5.85 11.00 -2.33
C TYR A 235 -6.19 12.05 -1.26
N GLN A 236 -7.44 12.06 -0.79
CA GLN A 236 -7.89 13.01 0.22
C GLN A 236 -7.22 12.77 1.57
N GLY A 237 -7.03 11.52 1.97
CA GLY A 237 -6.32 11.19 3.22
C GLY A 237 -4.88 11.69 3.21
N ALA A 238 -4.17 11.61 2.08
CA ALA A 238 -2.80 12.10 1.99
C ALA A 238 -2.65 13.61 2.17
N LEU A 239 -3.64 14.37 1.69
CA LEU A 239 -3.65 15.84 1.67
C LEU A 239 -4.38 16.46 2.86
N GLY A 240 -5.10 15.65 3.64
CA GLY A 240 -5.76 16.08 4.87
C GLY A 240 -4.78 16.31 6.01
N GLU A 241 -5.18 17.16 6.96
CA GLU A 241 -4.46 17.35 8.21
C GLU A 241 -5.00 16.35 9.25
N HIS A 242 -4.13 15.41 9.61
CA HIS A 242 -4.45 14.30 10.50
C HIS A 242 -3.37 14.13 11.56
N ILE A 243 -3.74 13.55 12.70
CA ILE A 243 -2.76 13.14 13.71
C ILE A 243 -1.82 12.07 13.10
N PRO A 244 -0.51 12.11 13.41
CA PRO A 244 0.41 11.05 12.99
C PRO A 244 -0.10 9.68 13.42
N GLY A 245 -0.11 8.72 12.49
CA GLY A 245 -0.53 7.35 12.79
C GLY A 245 -2.04 7.12 12.69
N ALA A 246 -2.82 8.12 12.29
CA ALA A 246 -4.27 7.97 12.14
C ALA A 246 -4.64 6.83 11.18
N TYR A 247 -5.65 6.05 11.57
CA TYR A 247 -6.37 5.15 10.69
C TYR A 247 -7.68 5.81 10.25
N LEU A 248 -7.85 5.98 8.93
CA LEU A 248 -9.00 6.67 8.36
C LEU A 248 -9.98 5.69 7.73
N THR A 249 -11.27 5.87 8.00
CA THR A 249 -12.37 5.26 7.23
C THR A 249 -13.30 6.35 6.74
N ASN A 250 -13.60 6.39 5.44
CA ASN A 250 -14.32 7.50 4.81
C ASN A 250 -13.72 8.88 5.17
N ASN A 251 -12.38 8.97 5.18
CA ASN A 251 -11.59 10.15 5.57
C ASN A 251 -11.85 10.70 6.98
N LYS A 252 -12.39 9.87 7.87
CA LYS A 252 -12.55 10.19 9.30
C LYS A 252 -11.64 9.27 10.13
N PRO A 253 -10.94 9.82 11.14
CA PRO A 253 -10.14 8.99 12.03
C PRO A 253 -11.03 8.03 12.81
N VAL A 254 -10.57 6.80 12.96
CA VAL A 254 -11.21 5.73 13.73
C VAL A 254 -10.16 5.07 14.61
N GLU A 255 -10.55 4.75 15.84
CA GLU A 255 -9.69 4.05 16.78
C GLU A 255 -9.39 2.62 16.29
N LEU A 256 -8.11 2.23 16.41
CA LEU A 256 -7.68 0.86 16.12
C LEU A 256 -8.00 -0.04 17.31
N LYS A 257 -8.32 -1.31 17.02
CA LYS A 257 -8.39 -2.34 18.06
C LYS A 257 -7.00 -2.91 18.31
N PHE A 258 -6.79 -3.53 19.47
CA PHE A 258 -5.57 -4.29 19.78
C PHE A 258 -4.29 -3.43 19.80
N VAL A 259 -4.42 -2.13 20.13
CA VAL A 259 -3.32 -1.16 20.15
C VAL A 259 -2.18 -1.56 21.09
N GLN A 260 -2.46 -2.35 22.13
CA GLN A 260 -1.44 -2.90 23.02
C GLN A 260 -0.40 -3.79 22.30
N HIS A 261 -0.70 -4.27 21.10
CA HIS A 261 0.23 -5.06 20.29
C HIS A 261 1.07 -4.21 19.32
N ALA A 262 0.81 -2.91 19.20
CA ALA A 262 1.49 -2.05 18.23
C ALA A 262 3.02 -2.02 18.37
N PRO A 263 3.61 -1.90 19.59
CA PRO A 263 5.05 -2.01 19.78
C PRO A 263 5.62 -3.34 19.29
N ARG A 264 4.93 -4.44 19.58
CA ARG A 264 5.37 -5.79 19.18
C ARG A 264 5.32 -6.00 17.68
N VAL A 265 4.28 -5.50 17.01
CA VAL A 265 4.20 -5.57 15.54
C VAL A 265 5.32 -4.74 14.91
N LEU A 266 5.59 -3.54 15.43
CA LEU A 266 6.69 -2.69 14.95
C LEU A 266 8.05 -3.37 15.13
N GLU A 267 8.29 -4.00 16.29
CA GLU A 267 9.51 -4.77 16.57
C GLU A 267 9.69 -5.90 15.55
N LYS A 268 8.63 -6.68 15.26
CA LYS A 268 8.69 -7.77 14.27
C LYS A 268 9.07 -7.26 12.87
N VAL A 269 8.39 -6.24 12.35
CA VAL A 269 8.72 -5.72 11.00
C VAL A 269 10.10 -5.08 10.94
N ARG A 270 10.56 -4.45 12.04
CA ARG A 270 11.92 -3.92 12.18
C ARG A 270 12.96 -5.03 12.16
N ALA A 271 12.77 -6.10 12.92
CA ALA A 271 13.68 -7.24 12.94
C ALA A 271 13.80 -7.91 11.56
N ILE A 272 12.67 -8.06 10.85
CA ILE A 272 12.69 -8.57 9.47
C ILE A 272 13.51 -7.66 8.55
N TYR A 273 13.33 -6.34 8.67
CA TYR A 273 14.09 -5.38 7.89
C TYR A 273 15.60 -5.43 8.19
N GLU A 274 15.97 -5.42 9.47
CA GLU A 274 17.37 -5.35 9.92
C GLU A 274 18.14 -6.64 9.67
N TYR A 275 17.55 -7.80 9.95
CA TYR A 275 18.27 -9.08 9.94
C TYR A 275 17.99 -9.97 8.72
N MET A 276 16.95 -9.67 7.94
CA MET A 276 16.64 -10.46 6.73
C MET A 276 16.72 -9.64 5.45
N TYR A 277 16.18 -8.43 5.42
CA TYR A 277 16.18 -7.63 4.19
C TYR A 277 17.53 -6.98 3.90
N ARG A 278 18.17 -6.36 4.90
CA ARG A 278 19.46 -5.67 4.69
C ARG A 278 20.59 -6.61 4.27
N GLU A 279 20.56 -7.85 4.77
CA GLU A 279 21.53 -8.91 4.49
C GLU A 279 21.36 -9.55 3.09
N VAL A 280 20.33 -9.17 2.32
CA VAL A 280 20.19 -9.64 0.93
C VAL A 280 21.32 -9.06 0.09
N GLY A 281 22.13 -9.92 -0.53
CA GLY A 281 23.23 -9.53 -1.44
C GLY A 281 22.77 -8.79 -2.68
#